data_AF-A0A4S2J2B4-F1
#
_entry.id   AF-A0A4S2J2B4-F1
#
_cell.length_a   1.000
_cell.length_b   1.000
_cell.length_c   1.000
_cell.angle_alpha   90.00
_cell.angle_beta   90.00
_cell.angle_gamma   90.00
#
_symmetry.space_group_name_H-M   'P 1'
#
loop_
_entity.id
_entity.type
_entity.pdbx_description
1 polymer ?
#
loop_
_entity_poly.entity_id
_entity_poly.type
_entity_poly.pdbx_seq_one_letter_code
_entity_poly.pdbx_strand_id
1 'polypeptide(L)' 'MWVDDEIGEADRAWVAVHHPGPALLHRVDHRYGLTEADFRVLEEWLAAR' A
#
# COMPACT_ATOMS: atom_id res chain seq x y z
N MET A 1 -1.93 6.73 -0.64
CA MET A 1 -1.83 5.31 -0.99
C MET A 1 -0.55 5.15 -1.77
N TRP A 2 0.25 4.15 -1.44
CA TRP A 2 1.45 3.80 -2.19
C TRP A 2 1.41 2.29 -2.46
N VAL A 3 1.60 1.93 -3.73
CA VAL A 3 1.59 0.56 -4.23
C VAL A 3 2.88 0.34 -5.00
N ASP A 4 3.69 -0.60 -4.57
CA ASP A 4 5.04 -0.86 -5.11
C ASP A 4 5.52 -2.24 -4.62
N ASP A 5 6.31 -2.96 -5.42
CA ASP A 5 6.74 -4.34 -5.07
C ASP A 5 7.91 -4.40 -4.07
N GLU A 6 8.59 -3.28 -3.87
CA GLU A 6 9.75 -3.14 -2.99
C GLU A 6 9.40 -2.58 -1.60
N ILE A 7 8.12 -2.27 -1.33
CA ILE A 7 7.68 -1.73 -0.03
C ILE A 7 8.16 -2.60 1.13
N GLY A 8 8.95 -1.98 2.01
CA GLY A 8 9.58 -2.60 3.17
C GLY A 8 9.39 -1.81 4.47
N GLU A 9 10.15 -2.19 5.48
CA GLU A 9 10.07 -1.58 6.82
C GLU A 9 10.50 -0.11 6.82
N ALA A 10 11.50 0.24 6.00
CA ALA A 10 11.99 1.61 5.89
C ALA A 10 10.91 2.56 5.40
N ASP A 11 10.12 2.15 4.39
CA ASP A 11 9.00 2.94 3.86
C ASP A 11 7.92 3.14 4.91
N ARG A 12 7.59 2.07 5.65
CA ARG A 12 6.62 2.12 6.75
C ARG A 12 7.08 3.07 7.86
N ALA A 13 8.35 3.01 8.25
CA ALA A 13 8.92 3.91 9.26
C ALA A 13 8.92 5.36 8.77
N TRP A 14 9.30 5.60 7.52
CA TRP A 14 9.31 6.94 6.95
C TRP A 14 7.90 7.54 6.90
N VAL A 15 6.91 6.79 6.42
CA VAL A 15 5.52 7.26 6.35
C VAL A 15 4.95 7.52 7.74
N ALA A 16 5.23 6.66 8.72
CA ALA A 16 4.75 6.84 10.10
C ALA A 16 5.24 8.16 10.74
N VAL A 17 6.43 8.63 10.37
CA VAL A 17 6.99 9.89 10.88
C VAL A 17 6.50 11.11 10.09
N HIS A 18 6.43 10.99 8.76
CA HIS A 18 6.27 12.15 7.88
C HIS A 18 4.84 12.37 7.37
N HIS A 19 3.96 11.37 7.48
CA HIS A 19 2.59 11.45 6.96
C HIS A 19 1.55 11.24 8.10
N PRO A 20 1.04 12.32 8.71
CA PRO A 20 0.18 12.23 9.90
C PRO A 20 -1.24 11.68 9.63
N GLY A 21 -1.65 11.59 8.36
CA GLY A 21 -2.96 11.04 7.98
C GLY A 21 -2.91 9.54 7.65
N PRO A 22 -4.09 8.89 7.52
CA PRO A 22 -4.15 7.49 7.10
C PRO A 22 -3.43 7.24 5.77
N ALA A 23 -2.54 6.26 5.76
CA ALA A 23 -1.76 5.84 4.60
C ALA A 23 -1.81 4.32 4.44
N LEU A 24 -2.17 3.87 3.23
CA LEU A 24 -2.00 2.47 2.81
C LEU A 24 -0.66 2.34 2.08
N LEU A 25 0.15 1.37 2.54
CA LEU A 25 1.37 0.90 1.88
C LEU A 25 1.15 -0.57 1.51
N HIS A 26 0.82 -0.80 0.24
CA HIS A 26 0.46 -2.11 -0.29
C HIS A 26 1.59 -2.66 -1.15
N ARG A 27 2.19 -3.78 -0.72
CA ARG A 27 3.25 -4.43 -1.46
C ARG A 27 2.66 -5.41 -2.48
N VAL A 28 3.09 -5.32 -3.73
CA VAL A 28 2.68 -6.25 -4.80
C VAL A 28 3.81 -7.23 -5.14
N ASP A 29 3.48 -8.38 -5.73
CA ASP A 29 4.50 -9.28 -6.28
C ASP A 29 4.73 -8.95 -7.76
N HIS A 30 5.92 -8.45 -8.09
CA HIS A 30 6.27 -8.06 -9.47
C HIS A 30 6.11 -9.19 -10.49
N ARG A 31 6.17 -10.46 -10.07
CA ARG A 31 6.06 -11.61 -10.99
C ARG A 31 4.69 -11.70 -11.64
N TYR A 32 3.67 -11.19 -10.95
CA TYR A 32 2.28 -11.28 -11.36
C TYR A 32 1.68 -9.91 -11.70
N GLY A 33 2.33 -8.83 -11.29
CA GLY A 33 1.79 -7.48 -11.41
C GLY A 33 0.59 -7.28 -10.49
N LEU A 34 -0.29 -6.32 -10.81
CA LEU A 34 -1.52 -6.10 -10.07
C LEU A 34 -2.54 -7.19 -10.38
N THR A 35 -3.04 -7.84 -9.33
CA THR A 35 -4.06 -8.87 -9.38
C THR A 35 -5.38 -8.36 -8.83
N GLU A 36 -6.46 -9.13 -9.03
CA GLU A 36 -7.77 -8.83 -8.46
C GLU A 36 -7.74 -8.72 -6.92
N ALA A 37 -6.88 -9.51 -6.26
CA ALA A 37 -6.70 -9.43 -4.82
C ALA A 37 -6.10 -8.08 -4.39
N ASP A 38 -5.16 -7.54 -5.18
CA ASP A 38 -4.58 -6.21 -4.92
C ASP A 38 -5.66 -5.14 -5.07
N PHE A 39 -6.43 -5.16 -6.16
CA PHE A 39 -7.51 -4.20 -6.38
C PHE A 39 -8.55 -4.23 -5.26
N ARG A 40 -8.92 -5.41 -4.76
CA ARG A 40 -9.84 -5.54 -3.63
C ARG A 40 -9.31 -4.84 -2.37
N VAL A 41 -8.02 -4.97 -2.07
CA VAL A 41 -7.39 -4.25 -0.94
C VAL A 41 -7.48 -2.73 -1.14
N LEU A 42 -7.27 -2.26 -2.37
CA LEU A 42 -7.36 -0.82 -2.66
C LEU A 42 -8.80 -0.30 -2.54
N GLU A 43 -9.78 -1.05 -3.03
CA GLU A 43 -11.21 -0.73 -2.93
C GLU A 43 -11.69 -0.69 -1.49
N GLU A 44 -11.37 -1.71 -0.69
CA GLU A 44 -11.71 -1.77 0.73
C GLU A 44 -11.16 -0.56 1.50
N TRP A 45 -9.92 -0.17 1.20
CA TRP A 45 -9.33 1.01 1.82
C TRP A 45 -9.98 2.32 1.36
N LEU A 46 -10.37 2.44 0.09
CA LEU A 46 -11.07 3.63 -0.42
C LEU A 46 -12.47 3.75 0.19
N ALA A 47 -13.18 2.64 0.35
CA ALA A 47 -14.51 2.60 0.95
C ALA A 47 -14.51 2.90 2.45
N ALA A 48 -13.40 2.64 3.14
CA ALA A 48 -13.22 2.91 4.56
C ALA A 48 -12.75 4.35 4.89
N ARG A 49 -12.61 5.22 3.89
CA ARG A 49 -12.18 6.62 4.06
C ARG A 49 -13.32 7.62 4.06
#